data_AF-A0A4R4T8S1-F1
#
_entry.id   AF-A0A4R4T8S1-F1
#
_cell.length_a   1.000
_cell.length_b   1.000
_cell.length_c   1.000
_cell.angle_alpha   90.00
_cell.angle_beta   90.00
_cell.angle_gamma   90.00
#
_symmetry.space_group_name_H-M   'P 1'
#
loop_
_entity.id
_entity.type
_entity.pdbx_description
1 polymer ?
#
loop_
_entity_poly.entity_id
_entity_poly.type
_entity_poly.pdbx_seq_one_letter_code
_entity_poly.pdbx_strand_id
1 'polypeptide(L)'
;MTVVLVLLCLAIAGRELYLAFERKRTPGALEIADIRIQLRALRGTRDELEGFRTSQRERLDALAREQDRDREALAETDARIRSLIAQINDRMVPDVNDRLNRQRETADLQRAAAERLAAEVAAIRAHLVARLDQAVAASLGAGPADVVAGSVTAEPPARRHGLTGPYERFAERHGLRVELTDGDRYYLSGRSPRALEHDFLELVRDLRADPAASASADTVRPLLDALRDTGRGAARLGPLVLARTPESLVCGVLPLADLLRSENGRLLDDPESGTRRLRRLPAGRVCDLTAFAGRPPSDGERS
;
A
#
# COMPACT_ATOMS: atom_id res chain seq x y z
N MET A 1 -101.97 122.73 -5.82
CA MET A 1 -101.34 121.91 -4.76
C MET A 1 -101.01 120.46 -5.17
N THR A 2 -101.22 120.04 -6.43
CA THR A 2 -100.97 118.65 -6.88
C THR A 2 -99.57 118.41 -7.47
N VAL A 3 -98.93 119.42 -8.05
CA VAL A 3 -97.63 119.28 -8.74
C VAL A 3 -96.46 119.06 -7.77
N VAL A 4 -96.54 119.60 -6.55
CA VAL A 4 -95.46 119.50 -5.55
C VAL A 4 -95.33 118.06 -5.00
N LEU A 5 -96.44 117.32 -4.91
CA LEU A 5 -96.43 115.94 -4.41
C LEU A 5 -95.74 114.95 -5.36
N VAL A 6 -95.87 115.15 -6.67
CA VAL A 6 -95.28 114.26 -7.67
C VAL A 6 -93.75 114.37 -7.67
N LEU A 7 -93.19 115.57 -7.51
CA LEU A 7 -91.75 115.79 -7.48
C LEU A 7 -91.09 115.21 -6.22
N LEU A 8 -91.77 115.25 -5.07
CA LEU A 8 -91.26 114.68 -3.83
C LEU A 8 -91.14 113.14 -3.93
N CYS A 9 -92.12 112.48 -4.56
CA CYS A 9 -92.10 111.02 -4.75
C CYS A 9 -90.94 110.56 -5.65
N LEU A 10 -90.61 111.31 -6.71
CA LEU A 10 -89.50 110.95 -7.61
C LEU A 10 -88.13 111.07 -6.93
N ALA A 11 -87.95 112.10 -6.09
CA ALA A 11 -86.71 112.31 -5.36
C ALA A 11 -86.45 111.21 -4.31
N ILE A 12 -87.51 110.71 -3.66
CA ILE A 12 -87.41 109.63 -2.68
C ILE A 12 -87.09 108.30 -3.38
N ALA A 13 -87.74 108.01 -4.51
CA ALA A 13 -87.47 106.78 -5.27
C ALA A 13 -86.06 106.74 -5.88
N GLY A 14 -85.51 107.89 -6.30
CA GLY A 14 -84.16 107.96 -6.87
C GLY A 14 -83.04 107.70 -5.85
N ARG A 15 -83.27 107.99 -4.56
CA ARG A 15 -82.24 107.85 -3.51
C ARG A 15 -82.02 106.41 -3.06
N GLU A 16 -83.08 105.60 -3.03
CA GLU A 16 -83.01 104.18 -2.65
C GLU A 16 -82.27 103.33 -3.70
N LEU A 17 -82.36 103.71 -4.98
CA LEU A 17 -81.68 103.00 -6.07
C LEU A 17 -80.16 103.23 -6.08
N TYR A 18 -79.69 104.37 -5.57
CA TYR A 18 -78.26 104.69 -5.52
C TYR A 18 -77.53 103.91 -4.40
N LEU A 19 -78.20 103.65 -3.27
CA LEU A 19 -77.59 102.93 -2.14
C LEU A 19 -77.46 101.42 -2.37
N ALA A 20 -78.26 100.83 -3.27
CA ALA A 20 -78.15 99.41 -3.60
C ALA A 20 -76.89 99.07 -4.43
N PHE A 21 -76.25 100.06 -5.08
CA PHE A 21 -75.17 99.82 -6.03
C PHE A 21 -73.76 99.78 -5.40
N GLU A 22 -73.55 100.32 -4.20
CA GLU A 22 -72.20 100.41 -3.60
C GLU A 22 -71.75 99.14 -2.84
N ARG A 23 -72.60 98.13 -2.64
CA ARG A 23 -72.29 96.98 -1.76
C ARG A 23 -71.56 95.79 -2.40
N LYS A 24 -71.07 95.86 -3.64
CA LYS A 24 -70.40 94.72 -4.30
C LYS A 24 -69.06 95.07 -4.97
N ARG A 25 -67.96 95.02 -4.20
CA ARG A 25 -66.61 94.66 -4.69
C ARG A 25 -65.88 93.79 -3.63
N THR A 26 -65.36 92.63 -4.04
CA THR A 26 -64.89 91.50 -3.21
C THR A 26 -63.38 91.21 -3.44
N PRO A 27 -62.60 90.69 -2.46
CA PRO A 27 -61.16 90.37 -2.60
C PRO A 27 -60.89 88.86 -2.78
N GLY A 28 -59.95 88.46 -3.65
CA GLY A 28 -59.65 87.03 -3.92
C GLY A 28 -58.35 86.71 -4.67
N ALA A 29 -57.33 87.58 -4.64
CA ALA A 29 -56.17 87.48 -5.56
C ALA A 29 -54.86 86.92 -4.95
N LEU A 30 -54.69 86.86 -3.62
CA LEU A 30 -53.38 86.58 -3.00
C LEU A 30 -53.07 85.08 -2.80
N GLU A 31 -54.05 84.25 -2.44
CA GLU A 31 -53.85 82.82 -2.17
C GLU A 31 -53.53 82.00 -3.44
N ILE A 32 -53.92 82.52 -4.60
CA ILE A 32 -53.70 81.89 -5.92
C ILE A 32 -52.22 81.93 -6.33
N ALA A 33 -51.43 82.88 -5.81
CA ALA A 33 -50.02 83.03 -6.15
C ALA A 33 -49.12 82.01 -5.45
N ASP A 34 -49.37 81.74 -4.16
CA ASP A 34 -48.54 80.84 -3.33
C ASP A 34 -48.73 79.36 -3.71
N ILE A 35 -49.99 78.97 -3.97
CA ILE A 35 -50.33 77.64 -4.51
C ILE A 35 -49.57 77.38 -5.83
N ARG A 36 -49.37 78.41 -6.65
CA ARG A 36 -48.67 78.28 -7.95
C ARG A 36 -47.15 78.07 -7.80
N ILE A 37 -46.54 78.57 -6.72
CA ILE A 37 -45.12 78.36 -6.42
C ILE A 37 -44.91 76.93 -5.90
N GLN A 38 -45.75 76.48 -4.97
CA GLN A 38 -45.69 75.11 -4.44
C GLN A 38 -45.93 74.06 -5.54
N LEU A 39 -46.84 74.32 -6.48
CA LEU A 39 -47.07 73.44 -7.63
C LEU A 39 -45.87 73.35 -8.58
N ARG A 40 -45.07 74.43 -8.71
CA ARG A 40 -43.82 74.37 -9.49
C ARG A 40 -42.73 73.59 -8.78
N ALA A 41 -42.59 73.76 -7.47
CA ALA A 41 -41.63 72.99 -6.67
C ALA A 41 -41.98 71.49 -6.67
N LEU A 42 -43.27 71.15 -6.51
CA LEU A 42 -43.77 69.77 -6.61
C LEU A 42 -43.64 69.17 -8.02
N ARG A 43 -43.74 70.00 -9.07
CA ARG A 43 -43.44 69.55 -10.44
C ARG A 43 -41.95 69.30 -10.63
N GLY A 44 -41.08 70.19 -10.13
CA GLY A 44 -39.63 69.99 -10.19
C GLY A 44 -39.18 68.71 -9.49
N THR A 45 -39.68 68.46 -8.28
CA THR A 45 -39.36 67.22 -7.55
C THR A 45 -39.96 65.98 -8.23
N ARG A 46 -41.13 66.09 -8.88
CA ARG A 46 -41.71 65.01 -9.68
C ARG A 46 -40.85 64.70 -10.91
N ASP A 47 -40.40 65.72 -11.64
CA ASP A 47 -39.58 65.56 -12.84
C ASP A 47 -38.21 64.95 -12.50
N GLU A 48 -37.62 65.33 -11.36
CA GLU A 48 -36.40 64.70 -10.83
C GLU A 48 -36.62 63.23 -10.43
N LEU A 49 -37.75 62.91 -9.80
CA LEU A 49 -38.10 61.53 -9.44
C LEU A 49 -38.38 60.66 -10.68
N GLU A 50 -39.03 61.24 -11.69
CA GLU A 50 -39.25 60.59 -12.99
C GLU A 50 -37.89 60.34 -13.66
N GLY A 51 -37.01 61.34 -13.69
CA GLY A 51 -35.63 61.24 -14.20
C GLY A 51 -34.80 60.15 -13.50
N PHE A 52 -34.86 60.09 -12.17
CA PHE A 52 -34.18 59.06 -11.36
C PHE A 52 -34.76 57.67 -11.59
N ARG A 53 -36.09 57.55 -11.76
CA ARG A 53 -36.73 56.28 -12.11
C ARG A 53 -36.30 55.80 -13.49
N THR A 54 -36.20 56.68 -14.48
CA THR A 54 -35.67 56.33 -15.81
C THR A 54 -34.23 55.86 -15.74
N SER A 55 -33.35 56.57 -15.03
CA SER A 55 -31.93 56.18 -14.93
C SER A 55 -31.73 54.87 -14.15
N GLN A 56 -32.52 54.61 -13.10
CA GLN A 56 -32.53 53.31 -12.44
C GLN A 56 -33.02 52.20 -13.36
N ARG A 57 -34.06 52.46 -14.17
CA ARG A 57 -34.59 51.48 -15.11
C ARG A 57 -33.57 51.13 -16.19
N GLU A 58 -32.90 52.13 -16.76
CA GLU A 58 -31.82 51.93 -17.72
C GLU A 58 -30.64 51.14 -17.13
N ARG A 59 -30.28 51.41 -15.87
CA ARG A 59 -29.21 50.69 -15.17
C ARG A 59 -29.57 49.24 -14.87
N LEU A 60 -30.84 48.98 -14.49
CA LEU A 60 -31.36 47.63 -14.31
C LEU A 60 -31.41 46.87 -15.64
N ASP A 61 -31.84 47.52 -16.72
CA ASP A 61 -31.86 46.93 -18.06
C ASP A 61 -30.45 46.61 -18.56
N ALA A 62 -29.46 47.46 -18.25
CA ALA A 62 -28.06 47.21 -18.58
C ALA A 62 -27.49 45.99 -17.82
N LEU A 63 -27.74 45.91 -16.51
CA LEU A 63 -27.34 44.78 -15.67
C LEU A 63 -28.03 43.46 -16.10
N ALA A 64 -29.31 43.52 -16.48
CA ALA A 64 -30.02 42.36 -17.00
C ALA A 64 -29.36 41.81 -18.28
N ARG A 65 -29.02 42.70 -19.23
CA ARG A 65 -28.32 42.32 -20.46
C ARG A 65 -26.90 41.79 -20.23
N GLU A 66 -26.23 42.22 -19.16
CA GLU A 66 -24.91 41.70 -18.78
C GLU A 66 -25.03 40.31 -18.16
N GLN A 67 -25.99 40.10 -17.25
CA GLN A 67 -26.28 38.78 -16.70
C GLN A 67 -26.69 37.77 -17.77
N ASP A 68 -27.48 38.18 -18.76
CA ASP A 68 -27.89 37.29 -19.85
C ASP A 68 -26.68 36.87 -20.71
N ARG A 69 -25.76 37.80 -21.00
CA ARG A 69 -24.49 37.49 -21.68
C ARG A 69 -23.61 36.53 -20.88
N ASP A 70 -23.50 36.74 -19.56
CA ASP A 70 -22.73 35.85 -18.69
C ASP A 70 -23.35 34.45 -18.62
N ARG A 71 -24.68 34.35 -18.55
CA ARG A 71 -25.40 33.06 -18.59
C ARG A 71 -25.16 32.33 -19.91
N GLU A 72 -25.19 33.04 -21.03
CA GLU A 72 -24.91 32.47 -22.35
C GLU A 72 -23.46 31.95 -22.44
N ALA A 73 -22.48 32.74 -22.00
CA ALA A 73 -21.07 32.34 -21.99
C ALA A 73 -20.79 31.14 -21.07
N LEU A 74 -21.44 31.08 -19.90
CA LEU A 74 -21.37 29.93 -19.00
C LEU A 74 -22.01 28.68 -19.62
N ALA A 75 -23.16 28.83 -20.26
CA ALA A 75 -23.84 27.72 -20.93
C ALA A 75 -23.01 27.16 -22.10
N GLU A 76 -22.34 28.01 -22.87
CA GLU A 76 -21.42 27.61 -23.93
C GLU A 76 -20.20 26.85 -23.35
N THR A 77 -19.62 27.38 -22.27
CA THR A 77 -18.49 26.74 -21.60
C THR A 77 -18.87 25.36 -21.03
N ASP A 78 -20.03 25.26 -20.39
CA ASP A 78 -20.57 23.99 -19.87
C ASP A 78 -20.89 22.99 -20.98
N ALA A 79 -21.36 23.45 -22.14
CA ALA A 79 -21.57 22.59 -23.30
C ALA A 79 -20.22 22.04 -23.81
N ARG A 80 -19.18 22.87 -23.87
CA ARG A 80 -17.84 22.47 -24.28
C ARG A 80 -17.20 21.49 -23.28
N ILE A 81 -17.34 21.74 -21.98
CA ILE A 81 -16.86 20.84 -20.93
C ILE A 81 -17.56 19.47 -21.05
N ARG A 82 -18.90 19.44 -21.20
CA ARG A 82 -19.64 18.19 -21.39
C ARG A 82 -19.20 17.43 -22.63
N SER A 83 -18.94 18.13 -23.73
CA SER A 83 -18.42 17.51 -24.96
C SER A 83 -17.03 16.90 -24.76
N LEU A 84 -16.13 17.57 -24.05
CA LEU A 84 -14.79 17.05 -23.75
C LEU A 84 -14.86 15.83 -22.82
N ILE A 85 -15.72 15.88 -21.80
CA ILE A 85 -15.95 14.74 -20.90
C ILE A 85 -16.48 13.55 -21.68
N ALA A 86 -17.46 13.74 -22.56
CA ALA A 86 -17.97 12.68 -23.42
C ALA A 86 -16.85 12.10 -24.31
N GLN A 87 -16.05 12.95 -24.96
CA GLN A 87 -14.94 12.49 -25.81
C GLN A 87 -13.88 11.70 -25.02
N ILE A 88 -13.54 12.14 -23.82
CA ILE A 88 -12.58 11.44 -22.96
C ILE A 88 -13.16 10.08 -22.53
N ASN A 89 -14.42 10.06 -22.09
CA ASN A 89 -15.05 8.86 -21.56
C ASN A 89 -15.36 7.83 -22.64
N ASP A 90 -15.82 8.28 -23.81
CA ASP A 90 -16.27 7.38 -24.88
C ASP A 90 -15.12 6.84 -25.74
N ARG A 91 -13.96 7.52 -25.73
CA ARG A 91 -12.83 7.14 -26.58
C ARG A 91 -11.54 6.90 -25.82
N MET A 92 -11.08 7.89 -25.06
CA MET A 92 -9.76 7.79 -24.42
C MET A 92 -9.72 6.76 -23.30
N VAL A 93 -10.76 6.69 -22.47
CA VAL A 93 -10.83 5.72 -21.38
C VAL A 93 -10.83 4.29 -21.91
N PRO A 94 -11.67 3.91 -22.90
CA PRO A 94 -11.60 2.60 -23.55
C PRO A 94 -10.23 2.30 -24.16
N ASP A 95 -9.67 3.21 -24.96
CA ASP A 95 -8.39 3.00 -25.64
C ASP A 95 -7.24 2.76 -24.65
N VAL A 96 -7.20 3.53 -23.54
CA VAL A 96 -6.21 3.36 -22.48
C VAL A 96 -6.43 2.05 -21.73
N ASN A 97 -7.67 1.70 -21.42
CA ASN A 97 -7.99 0.47 -20.71
C ASN A 97 -7.63 -0.77 -21.56
N ASP A 98 -7.92 -0.74 -22.85
CA ASP A 98 -7.53 -1.78 -23.80
C ASP A 98 -6.01 -1.90 -23.91
N ARG A 99 -5.30 -0.76 -23.97
CA ARG A 99 -3.83 -0.79 -24.01
C ARG A 99 -3.24 -1.36 -22.72
N LEU A 100 -3.78 -0.99 -21.56
CA LEU A 100 -3.37 -1.53 -20.26
C LEU A 100 -3.66 -3.03 -20.17
N ASN A 101 -4.81 -3.49 -20.67
CA ASN A 101 -5.17 -4.90 -20.70
C ASN A 101 -4.20 -5.71 -21.59
N ARG A 102 -3.89 -5.22 -22.80
CA ARG A 102 -2.88 -5.87 -23.67
C ARG A 102 -1.49 -5.90 -23.03
N GLN A 103 -1.10 -4.83 -22.32
CA GLN A 103 0.18 -4.79 -21.59
C GLN A 103 0.20 -5.80 -20.45
N ARG A 104 -0.89 -5.93 -19.69
CA ARG A 104 -1.03 -6.93 -18.62
C ARG A 104 -0.95 -8.34 -19.18
N GLU A 105 -1.69 -8.65 -20.24
CA GLU A 105 -1.64 -9.96 -20.90
C GLU A 105 -0.22 -10.30 -21.38
N THR A 106 0.49 -9.34 -21.97
CA THR A 106 1.88 -9.53 -22.40
C THR A 106 2.81 -9.80 -21.21
N ALA A 107 2.65 -9.05 -20.12
CA ALA A 107 3.44 -9.23 -18.90
C ALA A 107 3.16 -10.58 -18.24
N ASP A 108 1.91 -11.05 -18.25
CA ASP A 108 1.52 -12.35 -17.70
C ASP A 108 2.10 -13.50 -18.55
N LEU A 109 2.08 -13.37 -19.88
CA LEU A 109 2.75 -14.32 -20.78
C LEU A 109 4.27 -14.36 -20.55
N GLN A 110 4.91 -13.21 -20.36
CA GLN A 110 6.33 -13.13 -20.05
C GLN A 110 6.65 -13.76 -18.69
N ARG A 111 5.83 -13.51 -17.67
CA ARG A 111 5.99 -14.12 -16.34
C ARG A 111 5.87 -15.64 -16.42
N ALA A 112 4.86 -16.17 -17.12
CA ALA A 112 4.69 -17.61 -17.31
C ALA A 112 5.87 -18.24 -18.07
N ALA A 113 6.42 -17.56 -19.08
CA ALA A 113 7.60 -18.01 -19.80
C ALA A 113 8.86 -18.04 -18.90
N ALA A 114 9.04 -17.00 -18.08
CA ALA A 114 10.15 -16.93 -17.12
C ALA A 114 10.06 -18.02 -16.04
N GLU A 115 8.86 -18.29 -15.52
CA GLU A 115 8.63 -19.38 -14.56
C GLU A 115 8.95 -20.76 -15.18
N ARG A 116 8.56 -20.98 -16.44
CA ARG A 116 8.89 -22.22 -17.17
C ARG A 116 10.40 -22.38 -17.36
N LEU A 117 11.08 -21.33 -17.80
CA LEU A 117 12.54 -21.35 -17.98
C LEU A 117 13.26 -21.58 -16.65
N ALA A 118 12.81 -20.95 -15.57
CA ALA A 118 13.35 -21.16 -14.22
C ALA A 118 13.20 -22.62 -13.78
N ALA A 119 12.04 -23.24 -14.05
CA ALA A 119 11.82 -24.65 -13.77
C ALA A 119 12.74 -25.58 -14.59
N GLU A 120 12.94 -25.30 -15.88
CA GLU A 120 13.86 -26.06 -16.74
C GLU A 120 15.31 -25.95 -16.28
N VAL A 121 15.79 -24.74 -15.97
CA VAL A 121 17.15 -24.52 -15.43
C VAL A 121 17.32 -25.24 -14.09
N ALA A 122 16.31 -25.20 -13.21
CA ALA A 122 16.34 -25.93 -11.96
C ALA A 122 16.41 -27.46 -12.17
N ALA A 123 15.71 -27.99 -13.18
CA ALA A 123 15.77 -29.40 -13.54
C ALA A 123 17.13 -29.81 -14.10
N ILE A 124 17.70 -29.01 -15.01
CA ILE A 124 19.05 -29.23 -15.57
C ILE A 124 20.10 -29.20 -14.46
N ARG A 125 20.05 -28.20 -13.57
CA ARG A 125 20.96 -28.09 -12.44
C ARG A 125 20.86 -29.32 -11.52
N ALA A 126 19.64 -29.77 -11.21
CA ALA A 126 19.44 -30.97 -10.41
C ALA A 126 20.04 -32.22 -11.08
N HIS A 127 19.88 -32.36 -12.40
CA HIS A 127 20.45 -33.47 -13.16
C HIS A 127 21.99 -33.45 -13.15
N LEU A 128 22.61 -32.29 -13.39
CA LEU A 128 24.08 -32.14 -13.37
C LEU A 128 24.66 -32.42 -11.99
N VAL A 129 23.98 -31.97 -10.94
CA VAL A 129 24.34 -32.27 -9.54
C VAL A 129 24.32 -33.78 -9.29
N ALA A 130 23.22 -34.46 -9.64
CA ALA A 130 23.13 -35.90 -9.42
C ALA A 130 24.22 -36.67 -10.20
N ARG A 131 24.56 -36.19 -11.39
CA ARG A 131 25.67 -36.72 -12.19
C ARG A 131 27.03 -36.47 -11.56
N LEU A 132 27.25 -35.31 -10.96
CA LEU A 132 28.47 -35.00 -10.21
C LEU A 132 28.58 -35.92 -8.99
N ASP A 133 27.50 -36.05 -8.20
CA ASP A 133 27.46 -36.93 -7.03
C ASP A 133 27.85 -38.37 -7.41
N GLN A 134 27.31 -38.88 -8.53
CA GLN A 134 27.63 -40.21 -9.04
C GLN A 134 29.09 -40.34 -9.51
N ALA A 135 29.63 -39.32 -10.18
CA ALA A 135 31.02 -39.32 -10.65
C ALA A 135 32.03 -39.21 -9.50
N VAL A 136 31.73 -38.40 -8.49
CA VAL A 136 32.53 -38.25 -7.26
C VAL A 136 32.53 -39.58 -6.49
N ALA A 137 31.37 -40.20 -6.32
CA ALA A 137 31.28 -41.53 -5.69
C ALA A 137 32.14 -42.57 -6.43
N ALA A 138 32.09 -42.60 -7.76
CA ALA A 138 32.92 -43.50 -8.56
C ALA A 138 34.42 -43.19 -8.46
N SER A 139 34.80 -41.91 -8.40
CA SER A 139 36.21 -41.49 -8.37
C SER A 139 36.90 -41.75 -7.02
N LEU A 140 36.14 -41.74 -5.92
CA LEU A 140 36.66 -42.02 -4.58
C LEU A 140 36.93 -43.51 -4.32
N GLY A 141 36.69 -44.39 -5.30
CA GLY A 141 36.91 -45.84 -5.19
C GLY A 141 36.03 -46.53 -4.14
N ALA A 142 35.09 -45.79 -3.56
CA ALA A 142 34.14 -46.25 -2.57
C ALA A 142 32.86 -46.69 -3.29
N GLY A 143 32.15 -47.68 -2.75
CA GLY A 143 30.80 -47.94 -3.25
C GLY A 143 29.95 -46.68 -3.08
N PRO A 144 28.95 -46.41 -3.94
CA PRO A 144 28.04 -45.26 -3.75
C PRO A 144 27.31 -45.23 -2.39
N ALA A 145 27.44 -46.30 -1.58
CA ALA A 145 26.96 -46.41 -0.21
C ALA A 145 27.92 -45.85 0.87
N ASP A 146 29.14 -45.45 0.51
CA ASP A 146 30.19 -45.04 1.47
C ASP A 146 30.53 -43.54 1.40
N VAL A 147 29.93 -42.81 0.44
CA VAL A 147 30.01 -41.35 0.36
C VAL A 147 28.77 -40.74 1.01
N VAL A 148 29.00 -39.89 2.00
CA VAL A 148 27.98 -39.19 2.77
C VAL A 148 27.89 -37.77 2.26
N ALA A 149 26.75 -37.41 1.67
CA ALA A 149 26.47 -36.03 1.30
C ALA A 149 26.19 -35.19 2.55
N GLY A 150 26.83 -34.03 2.60
CA GLY A 150 26.61 -33.02 3.63
C GLY A 150 26.50 -31.63 3.02
N SER A 151 25.99 -30.67 3.78
CA SER A 151 25.80 -29.31 3.29
C SER A 151 25.53 -28.31 4.41
N VAL A 152 25.91 -27.05 4.22
CA VAL A 152 25.79 -25.98 5.20
C VAL A 152 25.28 -24.70 4.54
N THR A 153 24.09 -24.24 4.93
CA THR A 153 23.49 -23.00 4.45
C THR A 153 23.38 -21.98 5.58
N ALA A 154 23.53 -20.70 5.26
CA ALA A 154 23.38 -19.59 6.19
C ALA A 154 22.79 -18.38 5.48
N GLU A 155 21.94 -17.63 6.19
CA GLU A 155 21.36 -16.38 5.71
C GLU A 155 21.69 -15.26 6.71
N PRO A 156 22.43 -14.20 6.31
CA PRO A 156 23.04 -13.99 4.99
C PRO A 156 24.23 -14.93 4.70
N PRO A 157 24.55 -15.21 3.40
CA PRO A 157 25.58 -16.17 3.00
C PRO A 157 26.98 -15.91 3.58
N ALA A 158 27.32 -14.65 3.85
CA ALA A 158 28.60 -14.26 4.46
C ALA A 158 28.82 -14.89 5.85
N ARG A 159 27.75 -15.24 6.58
CA ARG A 159 27.83 -15.89 7.89
C ARG A 159 28.18 -17.37 7.83
N ARG A 160 28.15 -17.97 6.63
CA ARG A 160 28.46 -19.40 6.43
C ARG A 160 29.88 -19.76 6.88
N HIS A 161 30.84 -18.84 6.72
CA HIS A 161 32.22 -19.08 7.14
C HIS A 161 32.36 -19.40 8.64
N GLY A 162 31.47 -18.87 9.48
CA GLY A 162 31.43 -19.20 10.91
C GLY A 162 30.94 -20.63 11.20
N LEU A 163 30.19 -21.24 10.27
CA LEU A 163 29.65 -22.61 10.41
C LEU A 163 30.61 -23.68 9.88
N THR A 164 31.44 -23.36 8.88
CA THR A 164 32.32 -24.32 8.21
C THR A 164 33.24 -25.05 9.20
N GLY A 165 33.98 -24.32 10.05
CA GLY A 165 34.91 -24.95 10.99
C GLY A 165 34.23 -25.86 12.03
N PRO A 166 33.17 -25.41 12.73
CA PRO A 166 32.40 -26.27 13.63
C PRO A 166 31.80 -27.49 12.94
N TYR A 167 31.32 -27.33 11.70
CA TYR A 167 30.75 -28.42 10.91
C TYR A 167 31.78 -29.49 10.55
N GLU A 168 32.96 -29.09 10.06
CA GLU A 168 34.03 -30.01 9.68
C GLU A 168 34.56 -30.80 10.89
N ARG A 169 34.78 -30.12 12.03
CA ARG A 169 35.16 -30.80 13.28
C ARG A 169 34.09 -31.77 13.78
N PHE A 170 32.82 -31.42 13.61
CA PHE A 170 31.71 -32.31 13.97
C PHE A 170 31.71 -33.55 13.06
N ALA A 171 31.92 -33.39 11.75
CA ALA A 171 32.07 -34.51 10.82
C ALA A 171 33.25 -35.42 11.21
N GLU A 172 34.42 -34.85 11.50
CA GLU A 172 35.61 -35.60 11.92
C GLU A 172 35.39 -36.43 13.19
N ARG A 173 34.72 -35.87 14.21
CA ARG A 173 34.38 -36.58 15.45
C ARG A 173 33.48 -37.79 15.23
N HIS A 174 32.65 -37.77 14.18
CA HIS A 174 31.83 -38.90 13.77
C HIS A 174 32.56 -39.87 12.82
N GLY A 175 33.87 -39.70 12.61
CA GLY A 175 34.70 -40.55 11.77
C GLY A 175 34.56 -40.27 10.28
N LEU A 176 34.07 -39.07 9.91
CA LEU A 176 33.93 -38.64 8.53
C LEU A 176 35.11 -37.74 8.12
N ARG A 177 35.55 -37.87 6.88
CA ARG A 177 36.59 -37.02 6.28
C ARG A 177 36.02 -36.25 5.11
N VAL A 178 36.35 -34.97 5.02
CA VAL A 178 35.95 -34.13 3.87
C VAL A 178 36.87 -34.45 2.70
N GLU A 179 36.32 -35.06 1.66
CA GLU A 179 37.07 -35.37 0.43
C GLU A 179 36.98 -34.23 -0.58
N LEU A 180 35.80 -33.63 -0.72
CA LEU A 180 35.51 -32.58 -1.66
C LEU A 180 34.50 -31.60 -1.09
N THR A 181 34.67 -30.32 -1.43
CA THR A 181 33.69 -29.27 -1.18
C THR A 181 33.32 -28.58 -2.49
N ASP A 182 32.03 -28.31 -2.67
CA ASP A 182 31.49 -27.52 -3.79
C ASP A 182 30.51 -26.49 -3.23
N GLY A 183 30.98 -25.25 -3.06
CA GLY A 183 30.17 -24.20 -2.48
C GLY A 183 29.72 -24.58 -1.06
N ASP A 184 28.42 -24.78 -0.88
CA ASP A 184 27.78 -25.13 0.39
C ASP A 184 27.72 -26.65 0.65
N ARG A 185 28.23 -27.46 -0.28
CA ARG A 185 28.14 -28.93 -0.23
C ARG A 185 29.46 -29.58 0.14
N TYR A 186 29.34 -30.70 0.83
CA TYR A 186 30.43 -31.51 1.33
C TYR A 186 30.21 -32.96 0.89
N TYR A 187 31.26 -33.55 0.33
CA TYR A 187 31.34 -34.97 0.05
C TYR A 187 32.26 -35.60 1.08
N LEU A 188 31.67 -36.44 1.91
CA LEU A 188 32.35 -37.00 3.07
C LEU A 188 32.54 -38.50 2.90
N SER A 189 33.68 -39.02 3.33
CA SER A 189 33.99 -40.45 3.33
C SER A 189 34.24 -40.95 4.76
N GLY A 190 34.36 -42.27 4.94
CA GLY A 190 34.86 -42.88 6.18
C GLY A 190 33.84 -43.74 6.92
N ARG A 191 32.54 -43.42 6.83
CA ARG A 191 31.46 -44.24 7.41
C ARG A 191 30.23 -44.27 6.51
N SER A 192 29.51 -45.38 6.54
CA SER A 192 28.27 -45.52 5.77
C SER A 192 27.12 -44.72 6.41
N PRO A 193 26.16 -44.20 5.61
CA PRO A 193 24.97 -43.52 6.10
C PRO A 193 24.16 -44.35 7.11
N ARG A 194 24.16 -45.68 6.96
CA ARG A 194 23.49 -46.62 7.88
C ARG A 194 24.11 -46.59 9.28
N ALA A 195 25.44 -46.60 9.36
CA ALA A 195 26.14 -46.54 10.64
C ALA A 195 25.89 -45.18 11.32
N LEU A 196 25.89 -44.10 10.54
CA LEU A 196 25.62 -42.75 11.02
C LEU A 196 24.17 -42.58 11.52
N GLU A 197 23.18 -43.19 10.86
CA GLU A 197 21.78 -43.08 11.28
C GLU A 197 21.60 -43.54 12.73
N HIS A 198 22.21 -44.67 13.11
CA HIS A 198 22.11 -45.19 14.47
C HIS A 198 22.71 -44.22 15.49
N ASP A 199 23.94 -43.74 15.25
CA ASP A 199 24.63 -42.82 16.15
C ASP A 199 23.89 -41.48 16.29
N PHE A 200 23.29 -40.99 15.22
CA PHE A 200 22.50 -39.75 15.25
C PHE A 200 21.14 -39.91 15.94
N LEU A 201 20.54 -41.10 15.90
CA LEU A 201 19.34 -41.39 16.69
C LEU A 201 19.63 -41.39 18.19
N GLU A 202 20.77 -41.95 18.59
CA GLU A 202 21.28 -41.87 19.96
C GLU A 202 21.54 -40.41 20.35
N LEU A 203 22.24 -39.63 19.51
CA LEU A 203 22.46 -38.18 19.72
C LEU A 203 21.14 -37.42 19.93
N VAL A 204 20.13 -37.65 19.09
CA VAL A 204 18.81 -37.01 19.22
C VAL A 204 18.05 -37.48 20.46
N ARG A 205 18.25 -38.71 20.91
CA ARG A 205 17.70 -39.19 22.18
C ARG A 205 18.36 -38.48 23.36
N ASP A 206 19.68 -38.36 23.34
CA ASP A 206 20.45 -37.71 24.40
C ASP A 206 20.12 -36.21 24.50
N LEU A 207 20.05 -35.52 23.35
CA LEU A 207 19.67 -34.11 23.29
C LEU A 207 18.26 -33.83 23.82
N ARG A 208 17.32 -34.78 23.65
CA ARG A 208 15.97 -34.68 24.20
C ARG A 208 15.92 -34.93 25.70
N ALA A 209 16.74 -35.87 26.18
CA ALA A 209 16.77 -36.24 27.59
C ALA A 209 17.39 -35.13 28.44
N ASP A 210 18.58 -34.66 28.05
CA ASP A 210 19.23 -33.50 28.64
C ASP A 210 20.25 -32.88 27.66
N PRO A 211 19.93 -31.71 27.08
CA PRO A 211 20.84 -31.02 26.16
C PRO A 211 22.07 -30.42 26.87
N ALA A 212 22.06 -30.31 28.21
CA ALA A 212 23.15 -29.76 28.99
C ALA A 212 24.15 -30.84 29.48
N ALA A 213 23.67 -32.02 29.85
CA ALA A 213 24.45 -33.02 30.60
C ALA A 213 25.01 -34.21 29.79
N SER A 214 24.71 -34.33 28.49
CA SER A 214 25.16 -35.48 27.70
C SER A 214 26.48 -35.24 26.97
N ALA A 215 27.40 -36.22 27.01
CA ALA A 215 28.66 -36.19 26.25
C ALA A 215 28.43 -36.07 24.72
N SER A 216 27.34 -36.65 24.24
CA SER A 216 26.84 -36.50 22.87
C SER A 216 26.46 -35.03 22.56
N ALA A 217 25.86 -34.32 23.52
CA ALA A 217 25.57 -32.89 23.37
C ALA A 217 26.85 -32.04 23.27
N ASP A 218 27.90 -32.34 24.05
CA ASP A 218 29.18 -31.62 23.98
C ASP A 218 29.84 -31.74 22.59
N THR A 219 29.59 -32.85 21.91
CA THR A 219 30.11 -33.08 20.55
C THR A 219 29.46 -32.15 19.52
N VAL A 220 28.13 -31.97 19.59
CA VAL A 220 27.36 -31.15 18.64
C VAL A 220 27.23 -29.69 19.06
N ARG A 221 27.47 -29.36 20.34
CA ARG A 221 27.29 -28.03 20.91
C ARG A 221 28.02 -26.92 20.14
N PRO A 222 29.30 -27.06 19.73
CA PRO A 222 29.96 -26.02 18.92
C PRO A 222 29.24 -25.71 17.60
N LEU A 223 28.62 -26.72 16.97
CA LEU A 223 27.85 -26.54 15.74
C LEU A 223 26.49 -25.90 16.03
N LEU A 224 25.82 -26.28 17.12
CA LEU A 224 24.56 -25.66 17.55
C LEU A 224 24.75 -24.18 17.93
N ASP A 225 25.82 -23.85 18.64
CA ASP A 225 26.16 -22.46 18.99
C ASP A 225 26.43 -21.63 17.74
N ALA A 226 27.23 -22.14 16.81
CA ALA A 226 27.51 -21.45 15.55
C ALA A 226 26.21 -21.25 14.72
N LEU A 227 25.32 -22.25 14.66
CA LEU A 227 24.01 -22.12 14.02
C LEU A 227 23.12 -21.10 14.72
N ARG A 228 23.11 -21.05 16.06
CA ARG A 228 22.38 -20.03 16.82
C ARG A 228 22.86 -18.62 16.43
N ASP A 229 24.18 -18.42 16.38
CA ASP A 229 24.79 -17.12 16.11
C ASP A 229 24.55 -16.64 14.66
N THR A 230 24.36 -17.57 13.71
CA THR A 230 23.98 -17.20 12.35
C THR A 230 22.57 -16.61 12.24
N GLY A 231 21.65 -16.96 13.15
CA GLY A 231 20.27 -16.46 13.18
C GLY A 231 19.31 -17.18 12.21
N ARG A 232 19.75 -17.44 10.98
CA ARG A 232 19.09 -18.32 9.99
C ARG A 232 20.12 -19.18 9.28
N GLY A 233 19.86 -20.48 9.20
CA GLY A 233 20.74 -21.42 8.50
C GLY A 233 20.37 -22.86 8.74
N ALA A 234 21.03 -23.77 8.04
CA ALA A 234 20.85 -25.19 8.23
C ALA A 234 22.16 -25.94 7.96
N ALA A 235 22.33 -27.08 8.60
CA ALA A 235 23.44 -27.99 8.38
C ALA A 235 22.92 -29.41 8.22
N ARG A 236 23.46 -30.14 7.25
CA ARG A 236 23.16 -31.55 7.01
C ARG A 236 24.45 -32.35 7.01
N LEU A 237 24.45 -33.45 7.74
CA LEU A 237 25.53 -34.42 7.78
C LEU A 237 24.92 -35.80 7.54
N GLY A 238 24.84 -36.23 6.28
CA GLY A 238 24.18 -37.48 5.92
C GLY A 238 22.71 -37.51 6.39
N PRO A 239 22.32 -38.46 7.29
CA PRO A 239 20.99 -38.52 7.88
C PRO A 239 20.63 -37.35 8.81
N LEU A 240 21.61 -36.72 9.45
CA LEU A 240 21.36 -35.66 10.42
C LEU A 240 21.08 -34.33 9.72
N VAL A 241 20.04 -33.63 10.17
CA VAL A 241 19.68 -32.28 9.71
C VAL A 241 19.45 -31.39 10.92
N LEU A 242 20.10 -30.23 10.90
CA LEU A 242 19.95 -29.13 11.85
C LEU A 242 19.39 -27.94 11.08
N ALA A 243 18.31 -27.34 11.55
CA ALA A 243 17.70 -26.17 10.91
C ALA A 243 17.38 -25.09 11.94
N ARG A 244 17.81 -23.87 11.66
CA ARG A 244 17.60 -22.66 12.45
C ARG A 244 16.76 -21.68 11.63
N THR A 245 15.55 -21.39 12.11
CA THR A 245 14.77 -20.19 11.73
C THR A 245 14.98 -19.12 12.80
N PRO A 246 14.48 -17.88 12.69
CA PRO A 246 14.59 -16.90 13.78
C PRO A 246 13.91 -17.37 15.08
N GLU A 247 12.85 -18.15 14.96
CA GLU A 247 11.97 -18.56 16.05
C GLU A 247 12.30 -19.94 16.63
N SER A 248 13.01 -20.79 15.87
CA SER A 248 13.23 -22.18 16.29
C SER A 248 14.58 -22.72 15.88
N LEU A 249 15.06 -23.70 16.63
CA LEU A 249 16.22 -24.54 16.28
C LEU A 249 15.77 -25.99 16.41
N VAL A 250 15.80 -26.74 15.31
CA VAL A 250 15.33 -28.13 15.27
C VAL A 250 16.43 -29.02 14.77
N CYS A 251 16.63 -30.14 15.44
CA CYS A 251 17.51 -31.22 15.04
C CYS A 251 16.66 -32.44 14.67
N GLY A 252 16.98 -33.12 13.57
CA GLY A 252 16.29 -34.36 13.22
C GLY A 252 17.13 -35.30 12.38
N VAL A 253 16.76 -36.58 12.41
CA VAL A 253 17.41 -37.67 11.67
C VAL A 253 16.46 -38.20 10.61
N LEU A 254 16.80 -37.92 9.36
CA LEU A 254 16.04 -38.40 8.22
C LEU A 254 16.24 -39.92 8.05
N PRO A 255 15.17 -40.68 7.79
CA PRO A 255 15.29 -42.06 7.33
C PRO A 255 16.15 -42.16 6.07
N LEU A 256 16.92 -43.23 5.92
CA LEU A 256 17.77 -43.43 4.73
C LEU A 256 16.98 -43.42 3.41
N ALA A 257 15.76 -43.94 3.43
CA ALA A 257 14.86 -43.92 2.28
C ALA A 257 14.51 -42.49 1.84
N ASP A 258 14.52 -41.54 2.78
CA ASP A 258 14.30 -40.14 2.50
C ASP A 258 15.59 -39.48 2.00
N LEU A 259 16.77 -39.88 2.47
CA LEU A 259 18.04 -39.28 2.00
C LEU A 259 18.28 -39.40 0.49
N LEU A 260 17.78 -40.48 -0.11
CA LEU A 260 17.89 -40.73 -1.55
C LEU A 260 16.89 -39.93 -2.39
N ARG A 261 15.93 -39.24 -1.77
CA ARG A 261 14.95 -38.43 -2.48
C ARG A 261 15.56 -37.08 -2.85
N SER A 262 15.53 -36.74 -4.13
CA SER A 262 16.07 -35.47 -4.65
C SER A 262 15.43 -34.22 -4.02
N GLU A 263 14.19 -34.33 -3.54
CA GLU A 263 13.46 -33.28 -2.83
C GLU A 263 14.13 -32.87 -1.50
N ASN A 264 14.93 -33.75 -0.92
CA ASN A 264 15.59 -33.52 0.37
C ASN A 264 16.90 -32.77 0.23
N GLY A 265 17.43 -32.66 -0.99
CA GLY A 265 18.52 -31.74 -1.30
C GLY A 265 18.11 -30.27 -1.11
N ARG A 266 16.82 -29.96 -1.30
CA ARG A 266 16.26 -28.59 -1.14
C ARG A 266 15.81 -28.26 0.28
N LEU A 267 15.91 -29.20 1.22
CA LEU A 267 15.48 -29.00 2.61
C LEU A 267 16.23 -27.86 3.31
N LEU A 268 17.43 -27.53 2.82
CA LEU A 268 18.32 -26.52 3.38
C LEU A 268 18.24 -25.17 2.66
N ASP A 269 17.58 -25.14 1.48
CA ASP A 269 17.35 -23.91 0.70
C ASP A 269 16.27 -23.05 1.36
N ASP A 270 15.35 -23.67 2.10
CA ASP A 270 14.31 -23.00 2.90
C ASP A 270 14.29 -23.56 4.34
N PRO A 271 14.94 -22.88 5.30
CA PRO A 271 14.98 -23.29 6.70
C PRO A 271 13.58 -23.38 7.35
N GLU A 272 12.59 -22.61 6.90
CA GLU A 272 11.24 -22.65 7.45
C GLU A 272 10.52 -23.93 7.03
N SER A 273 10.53 -24.25 5.74
CA SER A 273 9.98 -25.51 5.25
C SER A 273 10.75 -26.70 5.82
N GLY A 274 12.08 -26.58 5.97
CA GLY A 274 12.93 -27.55 6.64
C GLY A 274 12.49 -27.85 8.07
N THR A 275 12.38 -26.83 8.91
CA THR A 275 11.94 -26.99 10.32
C THR A 275 10.53 -27.57 10.42
N ARG A 276 9.56 -27.10 9.62
CA ARG A 276 8.20 -27.66 9.58
C ARG A 276 8.19 -29.14 9.22
N ARG A 277 9.05 -29.56 8.29
CA ARG A 277 9.14 -30.95 7.86
C ARG A 277 9.83 -31.83 8.90
N LEU A 278 10.90 -31.35 9.54
CA LEU A 278 11.55 -32.08 10.63
C LEU A 278 10.59 -32.34 11.79
N ARG A 279 9.73 -31.37 12.13
CA ARG A 279 8.69 -31.53 13.16
C ARG A 279 7.63 -32.59 12.84
N ARG A 280 7.50 -33.01 11.58
CA ARG A 280 6.58 -34.10 11.16
C ARG A 280 7.23 -35.48 11.26
N LEU A 281 8.53 -35.56 11.56
CA LEU A 281 9.20 -36.84 11.80
C LEU A 281 8.66 -37.49 13.09
N PRO A 282 8.77 -38.82 13.21
CA PRO A 282 8.46 -39.51 14.46
C PRO A 282 9.22 -38.91 15.64
N ALA A 283 8.59 -38.84 16.82
CA ALA A 283 9.16 -38.19 18.01
C ALA A 283 10.55 -38.70 18.40
N GLY A 284 10.88 -39.96 18.07
CA GLY A 284 12.21 -40.55 18.29
C GLY A 284 13.32 -40.00 17.41
N ARG A 285 12.97 -39.25 16.34
CA ARG A 285 13.89 -38.79 15.28
C ARG A 285 14.01 -37.27 15.22
N VAL A 286 13.33 -36.54 16.11
CA VAL A 286 13.34 -35.08 16.12
C VAL A 286 13.53 -34.58 17.54
N CYS A 287 14.33 -33.52 17.68
CA CYS A 287 14.53 -32.78 18.92
C CYS A 287 14.30 -31.30 18.65
N ASP A 288 13.37 -30.70 19.40
CA ASP A 288 13.18 -29.26 19.40
C ASP A 288 14.16 -28.63 20.40
N LEU A 289 15.10 -27.84 19.89
CA LEU A 289 16.16 -27.14 20.63
C LEU A 289 15.86 -25.64 20.72
N THR A 290 14.61 -25.21 20.52
CA THR A 290 14.24 -23.79 20.56
C THR A 290 14.58 -23.13 21.91
N ALA A 291 14.45 -23.86 23.02
CA ALA A 291 14.86 -23.39 24.34
C ALA A 291 16.38 -23.14 24.44
N PHE A 292 17.20 -23.91 23.72
CA PHE A 292 18.64 -23.71 23.62
C PHE A 292 18.98 -22.45 22.79
N ALA A 293 18.22 -22.20 21.72
CA ALA A 293 18.40 -21.02 20.86
C ALA A 293 18.01 -19.69 21.54
N GLY A 294 17.08 -19.73 22.50
CA GLY A 294 16.66 -18.56 23.28
C GLY A 294 17.56 -18.22 24.47
N ARG A 295 18.56 -19.07 24.79
CA ARG A 295 19.51 -18.79 25.87
C ARG A 295 20.53 -17.76 25.37
N PRO A 296 20.80 -16.66 26.11
CA PRO A 296 21.87 -15.74 25.75
C PRO A 296 23.18 -16.53 25.64
N PRO A 297 24.12 -16.13 24.75
CA PRO A 297 25.44 -16.75 24.71
C PRO A 297 25.97 -16.71 26.15
N SER A 298 26.23 -17.89 26.72
CA SER A 298 26.91 -17.95 27.99
C SER A 298 28.25 -17.26 27.78
N ASP A 299 28.42 -16.09 28.38
CA ASP A 299 29.71 -15.41 28.51
C ASP A 299 30.63 -16.36 29.29
N GLY A 300 31.22 -17.30 28.56
CA GLY A 300 32.25 -18.19 29.05
C GLY A 300 33.53 -17.41 29.19
N GLU A 301 33.79 -16.99 30.43
CA GLU A 301 35.12 -16.99 31.05
C GLU A 301 36.24 -16.40 30.19
N ARG A 302 36.31 -15.06 30.17
CA ARG A 302 37.60 -14.39 30.14
C ARG A 302 38.24 -14.55 31.52
N SER A 303 39.05 -15.59 31.68
CA SER A 303 40.10 -15.68 32.71
C SER A 303 41.35 -16.26 32.08
#